data_AF-Q5ZN71-F1
#
_entry.id   AF-Q5ZN71-F1
#
_cell.length_a   1.000
_cell.length_b   1.000
_cell.length_c   1.000
_cell.angle_alpha   90.00
_cell.angle_beta   90.00
_cell.angle_gamma   90.00
#
_symmetry.space_group_name_H-M   'P 1'
#
loop_
_entity.id
_entity.type
_entity.pdbx_description
1 polymer ?
#
loop_
_entity_poly.entity_id
_entity_poly.type
_entity_poly.pdbx_seq_one_letter_code
_entity_poly.pdbx_strand_id
1 'polypeptide(L)'
;QRMKNYTIYAVSITIRIVFGFLLIALIWKFDFSPFMVLIIAILNDGTIMTISKDRVKPSPLPDSWKLKEIFATGIMLGGYLALMTVIFFWIMRETDFFPEKFNVRPIKDSPKEMMAALYLQVSIVSQALIFVTRSRSWSYFERPGLLLMGAFVIAQLVATLIAVYANWEFAKIKGAGWGWAGVVWIYSVIFYIPLDFIKFAIRYILSGKAWLNLLENKTAFTTKKDYGREEREAQWAATQRTLHGLQPAPERASLFLEKNSYRELSEIAEQAKRRAEIARLRELNTLKGHVESVVKLKGLDIDTIQQHYTV
;
A
#
# COMPACT_ATOMS: atom_id res chain seq x y z
N GLN A 1 2.41 8.14 -14.05
CA GLN A 1 2.84 7.49 -12.78
C GLN A 1 3.39 8.46 -11.75
N ARG A 2 4.41 9.26 -12.07
CA ARG A 2 5.05 10.19 -11.11
C ARG A 2 4.04 11.16 -10.47
N MET A 3 3.17 11.78 -11.26
CA MET A 3 2.11 12.65 -10.71
C MET A 3 1.19 11.92 -9.74
N LYS A 4 0.72 10.70 -10.06
CA LYS A 4 -0.13 9.94 -9.14
C LYS A 4 0.57 9.67 -7.80
N ASN A 5 1.81 9.20 -7.85
CA ASN A 5 2.61 8.93 -6.66
C ASN A 5 2.81 10.21 -5.82
N TYR A 6 3.08 11.33 -6.50
CA TYR A 6 3.17 12.65 -5.87
C TYR A 6 1.85 13.08 -5.22
N THR A 7 0.71 12.89 -5.89
CA THR A 7 -0.60 13.23 -5.32
C THR A 7 -0.90 12.38 -4.09
N ILE A 8 -0.60 11.07 -4.11
CA ILE A 8 -0.78 10.19 -2.93
C ILE A 8 0.08 10.70 -1.78
N TYR A 9 1.34 11.02 -2.05
CA TYR A 9 2.28 11.57 -1.06
C TYR A 9 1.78 12.90 -0.47
N ALA A 10 1.39 13.86 -1.31
CA ALA A 10 0.91 15.17 -0.88
C ALA A 10 -0.33 15.05 0.00
N VAL A 11 -1.32 14.24 -0.42
CA VAL A 11 -2.53 13.95 0.36
C VAL A 11 -2.19 13.26 1.69
N SER A 12 -1.23 12.32 1.67
CA SER A 12 -0.86 11.60 2.88
C SER A 12 -0.16 12.48 3.91
N ILE A 13 0.73 13.40 3.47
CA ILE A 13 1.38 14.36 4.36
C ILE A 13 0.38 15.35 4.94
N THR A 14 -0.55 15.88 4.14
CA THR A 14 -1.53 16.84 4.65
C THR A 14 -2.41 16.20 5.73
N ILE A 15 -2.93 15.00 5.47
CA ILE A 15 -3.71 14.23 6.45
C ILE A 15 -2.88 13.96 7.69
N ARG A 16 -1.62 13.54 7.55
CA ARG A 16 -0.74 13.28 8.69
C ARG A 16 -0.54 14.53 9.55
N ILE A 17 -0.15 15.65 8.96
CA ILE A 17 0.15 16.89 9.69
C ILE A 17 -1.10 17.40 10.40
N VAL A 18 -2.23 17.43 9.68
CA VAL A 18 -3.50 17.90 10.24
C VAL A 18 -3.95 16.99 11.38
N PHE A 19 -4.14 15.69 11.15
CA PHE A 19 -4.65 14.79 12.19
C PHE A 19 -3.64 14.56 13.31
N GLY A 20 -2.36 14.40 12.99
CA GLY A 20 -1.32 14.13 13.98
C GLY A 20 -1.18 15.25 14.99
N PHE A 21 -0.99 16.49 14.52
CA PHE A 21 -0.86 17.64 15.43
C PHE A 21 -2.18 18.03 16.09
N LEU A 22 -3.32 17.89 15.39
CA LEU A 22 -4.63 18.11 15.99
C LEU A 22 -4.88 17.16 17.16
N LEU A 23 -4.61 15.85 16.99
CA LEU A 23 -4.82 14.86 18.05
C LEU A 23 -3.88 15.10 19.23
N ILE A 24 -2.61 15.44 18.99
CA ILE A 24 -1.66 15.75 20.06
C ILE A 24 -2.11 16.98 20.86
N ALA A 25 -2.54 18.04 20.16
CA ALA A 25 -3.06 19.25 20.80
C ALA A 25 -4.36 18.98 21.57
N LEU A 26 -5.27 18.17 21.03
CA LEU A 26 -6.57 17.89 21.67
C LEU A 26 -6.43 17.03 22.93
N ILE A 27 -5.56 16.00 22.90
CA ILE A 27 -5.43 15.05 24.01
C ILE A 27 -4.50 15.59 25.10
N TRP A 28 -3.33 16.13 24.73
CA TRP A 28 -2.29 16.54 25.70
C TRP A 28 -2.10 18.05 25.82
N LYS A 29 -2.90 18.87 25.11
CA LYS A 29 -2.73 20.34 25.06
C LYS A 29 -1.30 20.75 24.72
N PHE A 30 -0.65 19.96 23.87
CA PHE A 30 0.73 20.19 23.45
C PHE A 30 0.74 20.88 22.08
N ASP A 31 1.09 22.17 22.09
CA ASP A 31 1.15 22.98 20.88
C ASP A 31 2.47 22.77 20.15
N PHE A 32 2.40 22.18 18.96
CA PHE A 32 3.56 22.01 18.10
C PHE A 32 4.01 23.36 17.51
N SER A 33 5.33 23.59 17.48
CA SER A 33 5.89 24.87 17.02
C SER A 33 5.66 25.06 15.51
N PRO A 34 4.98 26.14 15.07
CA PRO A 34 4.75 26.40 13.64
C PRO A 34 6.06 26.54 12.86
N PHE A 35 7.10 27.08 13.48
CA PHE A 35 8.42 27.20 12.85
C PHE A 35 9.03 25.82 12.55
N MET A 36 8.81 24.83 13.41
CA MET A 36 9.27 23.46 13.16
C MET A 36 8.52 22.82 11.99
N VAL A 37 7.22 23.10 11.85
CA VAL A 37 6.43 22.68 10.68
C VAL A 37 6.98 23.32 9.41
N LEU A 38 7.36 24.60 9.46
CA LEU A 38 8.00 25.29 8.33
C LEU A 38 9.32 24.62 7.92
N ILE A 39 10.18 24.28 8.87
CA ILE A 39 11.44 23.57 8.58
C ILE A 39 11.16 22.21 7.94
N ILE A 40 10.19 21.45 8.46
CA ILE A 40 9.76 20.18 7.84
C ILE A 40 9.29 20.41 6.41
N ALA A 41 8.48 21.44 6.16
CA ALA A 41 7.97 21.76 4.83
C ALA A 41 9.12 22.10 3.86
N ILE A 42 10.08 22.93 4.26
CA ILE A 42 11.24 23.30 3.43
C ILE A 42 12.10 22.07 3.09
N LEU A 43 12.40 21.23 4.08
CA LEU A 43 13.19 20.02 3.86
C LEU A 43 12.45 19.04 2.93
N ASN A 44 11.14 18.88 3.13
CA ASN A 44 10.29 18.06 2.27
C ASN A 44 10.26 18.58 0.84
N ASP A 45 10.00 19.87 0.62
CA ASP A 45 9.94 20.46 -0.72
C ASP A 45 11.28 20.35 -1.47
N GLY A 46 12.40 20.58 -0.76
CA GLY A 46 13.74 20.40 -1.32
C GLY A 46 13.98 18.97 -1.84
N THR A 47 13.56 17.96 -1.08
CA THR A 47 13.67 16.56 -1.51
C THR A 47 12.66 16.20 -2.61
N ILE A 48 11.44 16.74 -2.58
CA ILE A 48 10.39 16.49 -3.57
C ILE A 48 10.82 16.94 -4.95
N MET A 49 11.59 18.04 -5.07
CA MET A 49 12.12 18.51 -6.35
C MET A 49 12.91 17.40 -7.09
N THR A 50 13.55 16.48 -6.35
CA THR A 50 14.30 15.37 -6.93
C THR A 50 13.41 14.26 -7.52
N ILE A 51 12.14 14.17 -7.11
CA ILE A 51 11.17 13.20 -7.65
C ILE A 51 10.91 13.45 -9.13
N SER A 52 10.97 14.72 -9.57
CA SER A 52 10.82 15.09 -10.99
C SER A 52 11.85 14.40 -11.89
N LYS A 53 13.08 14.23 -11.39
CA LYS A 53 14.22 13.61 -12.10
C LYS A 53 14.29 12.09 -11.91
N ASP A 54 13.35 11.51 -11.18
CA ASP A 54 13.48 10.15 -10.72
C ASP A 54 12.91 9.10 -11.70
N ARG A 55 13.61 7.97 -11.87
CA ARG A 55 13.26 6.92 -12.83
C ARG A 55 12.22 5.95 -12.26
N VAL A 56 10.94 6.29 -12.42
CA VAL A 56 9.80 5.42 -12.04
C VAL A 56 9.39 4.50 -13.20
N LYS A 57 9.10 3.23 -12.91
CA LYS A 57 8.60 2.25 -13.90
C LYS A 57 7.22 2.66 -14.45
N PRO A 58 7.00 2.68 -15.77
CA PRO A 58 5.70 3.00 -16.35
C PRO A 58 4.67 1.89 -16.09
N SER A 59 3.39 2.22 -16.28
CA SER A 59 2.32 1.23 -16.22
C SER A 59 2.32 0.35 -17.47
N PRO A 60 2.17 -0.98 -17.36
CA PRO A 60 2.02 -1.84 -18.53
C PRO A 60 0.66 -1.68 -19.22
N LEU A 61 -0.34 -1.18 -18.50
CA LEU A 61 -1.71 -0.96 -18.98
C LEU A 61 -2.06 0.54 -18.96
N PRO A 62 -2.93 1.00 -19.87
CA PRO A 62 -3.43 2.38 -19.85
C PRO A 62 -4.10 2.64 -18.51
N ASP A 63 -3.65 3.71 -17.85
CA ASP A 63 -4.04 4.02 -16.48
C ASP A 63 -4.89 5.28 -16.45
N SER A 64 -6.16 5.15 -16.08
CA SER A 64 -7.07 6.29 -15.93
C SER A 64 -6.85 6.97 -14.58
N TRP A 65 -7.03 8.29 -14.50
CA TRP A 65 -6.79 9.04 -13.26
C TRP A 65 -7.92 8.83 -12.25
N LYS A 66 -7.88 7.71 -11.53
CA LYS A 66 -8.84 7.36 -10.48
C LYS A 66 -8.56 8.16 -9.20
N LEU A 67 -9.09 9.38 -9.12
CA LEU A 67 -8.89 10.27 -7.97
C LEU A 67 -9.33 9.61 -6.65
N LYS A 68 -10.47 8.91 -6.63
CA LYS A 68 -10.96 8.23 -5.41
C LYS A 68 -9.94 7.24 -4.85
N GLU A 69 -9.26 6.48 -5.71
CA GLU A 69 -8.23 5.53 -5.32
C GLU A 69 -7.00 6.23 -4.73
N ILE A 70 -6.58 7.32 -5.37
CA ILE A 70 -5.44 8.15 -4.95
C ILE A 70 -5.71 8.78 -3.57
N PHE A 71 -6.88 9.39 -3.39
CA PHE A 71 -7.26 10.01 -2.14
C PHE A 71 -7.44 8.97 -1.02
N ALA A 72 -8.12 7.85 -1.29
CA ALA A 72 -8.27 6.78 -0.30
C ALA A 72 -6.92 6.24 0.16
N THR A 73 -5.98 6.02 -0.77
CA THR A 73 -4.62 5.59 -0.45
C THR A 73 -3.88 6.63 0.37
N GLY A 74 -3.94 7.91 -0.02
CA GLY A 74 -3.31 8.99 0.71
C GLY A 74 -3.83 9.14 2.14
N ILE A 75 -5.16 9.11 2.31
CA ILE A 75 -5.82 9.24 3.62
C ILE A 75 -5.44 8.08 4.54
N MET A 76 -5.47 6.84 4.05
CA MET A 76 -5.13 5.67 4.88
C MET A 76 -3.66 5.67 5.30
N LEU A 77 -2.74 5.96 4.37
CA LEU A 77 -1.31 6.08 4.70
C LEU A 77 -1.07 7.25 5.67
N GLY A 78 -1.69 8.40 5.42
CA GLY A 78 -1.57 9.58 6.28
C GLY A 78 -2.14 9.35 7.69
N GLY A 79 -3.29 8.69 7.78
CA GLY A 79 -3.94 8.34 9.04
C GLY A 79 -3.12 7.35 9.86
N TYR A 80 -2.54 6.33 9.23
CA TYR A 80 -1.60 5.43 9.89
C TYR A 80 -0.39 6.20 10.45
N LEU A 81 0.20 7.10 9.65
CA LEU A 81 1.34 7.91 10.08
C LEU A 81 0.99 8.87 11.22
N ALA A 82 -0.20 9.47 11.19
CA ALA A 82 -0.72 10.29 12.29
C ALA A 82 -0.84 9.45 13.56
N LEU A 83 -1.44 8.25 13.47
CA LEU A 83 -1.59 7.34 14.59
C LEU A 83 -0.23 6.94 15.20
N MET A 84 0.75 6.58 14.37
CA MET A 84 2.09 6.25 14.87
C MET A 84 2.77 7.47 15.51
N THR A 85 2.54 8.68 15.00
CA THR A 85 3.06 9.91 15.63
C THR A 85 2.43 10.14 17.01
N VAL A 86 1.12 9.90 17.13
CA VAL A 86 0.38 9.99 18.40
C VAL A 86 0.84 8.93 19.39
N ILE A 87 1.01 7.68 18.95
CA ILE A 87 1.53 6.58 19.79
C ILE A 87 2.95 6.91 20.26
N PHE A 88 3.82 7.39 19.37
CA PHE A 88 5.17 7.82 19.74
C PHE A 88 5.13 8.89 20.84
N PHE A 89 4.28 9.91 20.68
CA PHE A 89 4.13 10.98 21.65
C PHE A 89 3.58 10.46 22.99
N TRP A 90 2.57 9.59 22.96
CA TRP A 90 1.99 8.97 24.14
C TRP A 90 3.03 8.15 24.93
N ILE A 91 3.78 7.28 24.25
CA ILE A 91 4.85 6.48 24.87
C ILE A 91 5.90 7.42 25.49
N MET A 92 6.32 8.45 24.76
CA MET A 92 7.32 9.41 25.23
C MET A 92 6.86 10.22 26.46
N ARG A 93 5.57 10.59 26.53
CA ARG A 93 5.02 11.45 27.60
C ARG A 93 4.59 10.67 28.84
N GLU A 94 3.79 9.61 28.65
CA GLU A 94 3.11 8.91 29.74
C GLU A 94 3.95 7.75 30.29
N THR A 95 4.80 7.11 29.47
CA THR A 95 5.48 5.86 29.84
C THR A 95 7.00 6.04 29.92
N ASP A 96 7.67 5.29 30.79
CA ASP A 96 9.15 5.27 30.88
C ASP A 96 9.80 4.24 29.94
N PHE A 97 9.02 3.72 28.97
CA PHE A 97 9.47 2.67 28.05
C PHE A 97 10.77 3.01 27.32
N PHE A 98 10.91 4.23 26.80
CA PHE A 98 12.11 4.63 26.07
C PHE A 98 13.35 4.75 27.00
N PRO A 99 13.30 5.50 28.13
CA PRO A 99 14.36 5.50 29.12
C PRO A 99 14.76 4.11 29.62
N GLU A 100 13.80 3.26 29.99
CA GLU A 100 14.09 1.92 30.54
C GLU A 100 14.72 0.98 29.51
N LYS A 101 14.22 0.99 28.27
CA LYS A 101 14.68 0.03 27.25
C LYS A 101 16.00 0.44 26.59
N PHE A 102 16.19 1.74 26.38
CA PHE A 102 17.33 2.28 25.63
C PHE A 102 18.34 3.03 26.49
N ASN A 103 18.12 3.07 27.81
CA ASN A 103 18.97 3.76 28.78
C ASN A 103 19.23 5.23 28.42
N VAL A 104 18.19 5.91 27.91
CA VAL A 104 18.24 7.33 27.52
C VAL A 104 17.71 8.22 28.64
N ARG A 105 18.18 9.47 28.68
CA ARG A 105 17.72 10.45 29.67
C ARG A 105 16.20 10.65 29.58
N PRO A 106 15.45 10.72 30.69
CA PRO A 106 14.03 11.05 30.63
C PRO A 106 13.85 12.51 30.16
N ILE A 107 12.97 12.73 29.17
CA ILE A 107 12.66 14.08 28.63
C ILE A 107 11.22 14.53 28.90
N LYS A 108 10.47 13.74 29.69
CA LYS A 108 9.06 13.99 30.02
C LYS A 108 8.83 15.38 30.62
N ASP A 109 9.76 15.85 31.44
CA ASP A 109 9.62 17.12 32.16
C ASP A 109 9.90 18.35 31.29
N SER A 110 10.51 18.16 30.11
CA SER A 110 10.89 19.26 29.22
C SER A 110 10.09 19.24 27.92
N PRO A 111 9.05 20.08 27.77
CA PRO A 111 8.26 20.13 26.55
C PRO A 111 9.09 20.55 25.33
N LYS A 112 10.16 21.34 25.55
CA LYS A 112 11.08 21.77 24.48
C LYS A 112 11.94 20.62 23.93
N GLU A 113 12.31 19.65 24.75
CA GLU A 113 13.06 18.46 24.31
C GLU A 113 12.15 17.42 23.65
N MET A 114 10.93 17.25 24.18
CA MET A 114 9.89 16.47 23.53
C MET A 114 9.56 16.99 22.12
N MET A 115 9.51 18.32 21.96
CA MET A 115 9.32 18.96 20.65
C MET A 115 10.41 18.55 19.65
N ALA A 116 11.67 18.50 20.08
CA ALA A 116 12.78 18.10 19.21
C ALA A 116 12.69 16.63 18.77
N ALA A 117 12.33 15.73 19.70
CA ALA A 117 12.13 14.32 19.39
C ALA A 117 10.94 14.10 18.44
N LEU A 118 9.82 14.77 18.69
CA LEU A 118 8.63 14.72 17.83
C LEU A 118 8.90 15.31 16.44
N TYR A 119 9.60 16.44 16.35
CA TYR A 119 10.05 17.04 15.09
C TYR A 119 10.87 16.06 14.27
N LEU A 120 11.85 15.40 14.89
CA LEU A 120 12.71 14.44 14.21
C LEU A 120 11.91 13.25 13.67
N GLN A 121 11.00 12.71 14.49
CA GLN A 121 10.14 11.59 14.10
C GLN A 121 9.27 11.96 12.90
N VAL A 122 8.67 13.16 12.91
CA VAL A 122 7.84 13.64 11.81
C VAL A 122 8.66 13.85 10.55
N SER A 123 9.87 14.42 10.67
CA SER A 123 10.77 14.66 9.55
C SER A 123 11.22 13.36 8.87
N ILE A 124 11.72 12.38 9.63
CA ILE A 124 12.20 11.11 9.08
C ILE A 124 11.09 10.40 8.32
N VAL A 125 9.91 10.30 8.94
CA VAL A 125 8.85 9.45 8.39
C VAL A 125 8.13 10.14 7.22
N SER A 126 8.03 11.47 7.21
CA SER A 126 7.52 12.22 6.05
C SER A 126 8.40 12.01 4.83
N GLN A 127 9.72 11.99 5.03
CA GLN A 127 10.69 11.76 3.97
C GLN A 127 10.71 10.30 3.52
N ALA A 128 10.64 9.37 4.47
CA ALA A 128 10.57 7.95 4.18
C ALA A 128 9.34 7.58 3.33
N LEU A 129 8.20 8.25 3.55
CA LEU A 129 6.96 8.03 2.78
C LEU A 129 7.15 8.21 1.27
N ILE A 130 8.10 9.03 0.81
CA ILE A 130 8.41 9.20 -0.61
C ILE A 130 8.82 7.85 -1.24
N PHE A 131 9.57 7.02 -0.52
CA PHE A 131 10.01 5.70 -1.00
C PHE A 131 8.84 4.71 -1.11
N VAL A 132 7.89 4.75 -0.18
CA VAL A 132 6.69 3.88 -0.23
C VAL A 132 5.76 4.29 -1.36
N THR A 133 5.53 5.59 -1.52
CA THR A 133 4.61 6.13 -2.53
C THR A 133 5.16 6.06 -3.94
N ARG A 134 6.49 6.13 -4.12
CA ARG A 134 7.09 5.94 -5.45
C ARG A 134 7.01 4.49 -5.93
N SER A 135 7.13 3.54 -5.00
CA SER A 135 7.35 2.13 -5.32
C SER A 135 6.05 1.42 -5.65
N ARG A 136 6.04 0.68 -6.76
CA ARG A 136 4.87 -0.14 -7.13
C ARG A 136 4.88 -1.43 -6.34
N SER A 137 6.02 -2.11 -6.25
CA SER A 137 6.25 -3.26 -5.39
C SER A 137 6.69 -2.80 -4.00
N TRP A 138 7.41 -3.66 -3.29
CA TRP A 138 8.04 -3.35 -2.02
C TRP A 138 9.05 -2.23 -2.19
N SER A 139 9.02 -1.28 -1.26
CA SER A 139 9.88 -0.10 -1.27
C SER A 139 11.37 -0.49 -1.19
N TYR A 140 11.71 -1.53 -0.42
CA TYR A 140 13.09 -2.00 -0.26
C TYR A 140 13.70 -2.63 -1.52
N PHE A 141 12.89 -3.27 -2.36
CA PHE A 141 13.39 -3.95 -3.57
C PHE A 141 13.48 -3.00 -4.77
N GLU A 142 12.70 -1.92 -4.78
CA GLU A 142 12.76 -0.92 -5.84
C GLU A 142 13.80 0.16 -5.51
N ARG A 143 15.02 -0.01 -6.04
CA ARG A 143 16.13 0.94 -5.81
C ARG A 143 15.72 2.37 -6.18
N PRO A 144 15.73 3.31 -5.22
CA PRO A 144 15.51 4.72 -5.51
C PRO A 144 16.65 5.31 -6.34
N GLY A 145 16.38 6.40 -7.06
CA GLY A 145 17.42 7.13 -7.77
C GLY A 145 18.48 7.67 -6.81
N LEU A 146 19.75 7.67 -7.23
CA LEU A 146 20.87 8.15 -6.42
C LEU A 146 20.67 9.59 -5.91
N LEU A 147 20.04 10.45 -6.73
CA LEU A 147 19.69 11.82 -6.35
C LEU A 147 18.67 11.88 -5.21
N LEU A 148 17.66 11.02 -5.23
CA LEU A 148 16.64 10.97 -4.16
C LEU A 148 17.25 10.47 -2.85
N MET A 149 18.13 9.45 -2.92
CA MET A 149 18.85 8.96 -1.74
C MET A 149 19.80 10.00 -1.16
N GLY A 150 20.57 10.69 -2.01
CA GLY A 150 21.44 11.77 -1.57
C GLY A 150 20.66 12.90 -0.89
N ALA A 151 19.56 13.31 -1.50
CA ALA A 151 18.68 14.34 -0.94
C ALA A 151 18.06 13.91 0.40
N PHE A 152 17.62 12.65 0.52
CA PHE A 152 17.13 12.09 1.77
C PHE A 152 18.20 12.12 2.86
N VAL A 153 19.41 11.63 2.58
CA VAL A 153 20.50 11.59 3.57
C VAL A 153 20.87 12.99 4.04
N ILE A 154 21.00 13.96 3.12
CA ILE A 154 21.32 15.35 3.47
C ILE A 154 20.21 15.96 4.31
N ALA A 155 18.94 15.85 3.88
CA ALA A 155 17.81 16.42 4.60
C ALA A 155 17.67 15.81 6.02
N GLN A 156 17.87 14.50 6.13
CA GLN A 156 17.80 13.80 7.42
C GLN A 156 18.98 14.07 8.33
N LEU A 157 20.18 14.27 7.77
CA LEU A 157 21.34 14.69 8.55
C LEU A 157 21.09 16.08 9.13
N VAL A 158 20.60 17.03 8.33
CA VAL A 158 20.23 18.37 8.80
C VAL A 158 19.13 18.29 9.87
N ALA A 159 18.07 17.51 9.64
CA ALA A 159 16.99 17.34 10.61
C ALA A 159 17.48 16.74 11.94
N THR A 160 18.37 15.75 11.88
CA THR A 160 18.96 15.11 13.07
C THR A 160 19.83 16.11 13.84
N LEU A 161 20.66 16.90 13.16
CA LEU A 161 21.48 17.91 13.81
C LEU A 161 20.64 18.98 14.50
N ILE A 162 19.55 19.43 13.88
CA ILE A 162 18.59 20.36 14.51
C ILE A 162 17.98 19.72 15.76
N ALA A 163 17.52 18.48 15.67
CA ALA A 163 16.90 17.80 16.82
C ALA A 163 17.87 17.55 17.99
N VAL A 164 19.16 17.37 17.69
CA VAL A 164 20.18 17.09 18.71
C VAL A 164 20.73 18.36 19.35
N TYR A 165 20.98 19.41 18.57
CA TYR A 165 21.75 20.58 19.02
C TYR A 165 20.95 21.89 19.08
N ALA A 166 19.78 22.00 18.46
CA ALA A 166 19.07 23.28 18.42
C ALA A 166 18.63 23.72 19.82
N ASN A 167 18.95 24.96 20.18
CA ASN A 167 18.43 25.62 21.36
C ASN A 167 17.88 26.98 20.95
N TRP A 168 16.67 26.98 20.41
CA TRP A 168 16.01 28.19 19.93
C TRP A 168 14.82 28.50 20.81
N GLU A 169 14.94 29.60 21.56
CA GLU A 169 13.89 30.04 22.46
C GLU A 169 12.62 30.44 21.70
N PHE A 170 12.78 31.14 20.56
CA PHE A 170 11.66 31.56 19.72
C PHE A 170 10.86 30.36 19.16
N ALA A 171 11.55 29.27 18.81
CA ALA A 171 10.93 28.09 18.21
C ALA A 171 10.48 27.05 19.25
N LYS A 172 10.62 27.35 20.56
CA LYS A 172 10.30 26.46 21.68
C LYS A 172 10.95 25.06 21.57
N ILE A 173 12.17 24.99 21.06
CA ILE A 173 12.93 23.73 20.89
C ILE A 173 14.20 23.73 21.72
N LYS A 174 14.51 22.58 22.31
CA LYS A 174 15.78 22.31 22.97
C LYS A 174 16.27 20.93 22.53
N GLY A 175 17.56 20.82 22.23
CA GLY A 175 18.15 19.60 21.69
C GLY A 175 17.96 18.40 22.62
N ALA A 176 17.41 17.31 22.09
CA ALA A 176 17.11 16.07 22.84
C ALA A 176 18.35 15.17 23.03
N GLY A 177 19.46 15.49 22.34
CA GLY A 177 20.70 14.70 22.37
C GLY A 177 20.68 13.48 21.44
N TRP A 178 21.87 12.89 21.22
CA TRP A 178 22.05 11.78 20.30
C TRP A 178 21.35 10.49 20.71
N GLY A 179 21.22 10.22 22.02
CA GLY A 179 20.49 9.04 22.52
C GLY A 179 19.04 9.02 22.03
N TRP A 180 18.32 10.14 22.21
CA TRP A 180 16.95 10.29 21.72
C TRP A 180 16.87 10.29 20.20
N ALA A 181 17.82 10.91 19.50
CA ALA A 181 17.85 10.85 18.05
C ALA A 181 17.94 9.40 17.55
N GLY A 182 18.79 8.57 18.15
CA GLY A 182 18.90 7.14 17.83
C GLY A 182 17.60 6.38 18.09
N VAL A 183 16.96 6.60 19.24
CA VAL A 183 15.66 5.99 19.56
C VAL A 183 14.59 6.35 18.55
N VAL A 184 14.50 7.63 18.17
CA VAL A 184 13.57 8.11 17.15
C VAL A 184 13.83 7.44 15.81
N TRP A 185 15.10 7.34 15.39
CA TRP A 185 15.47 6.63 14.17
C TRP A 185 15.03 5.16 14.18
N ILE A 186 15.29 4.44 15.28
CA ILE A 186 14.88 3.03 15.44
C ILE A 186 13.35 2.92 15.34
N TYR A 187 12.63 3.78 16.07
CA TYR A 187 11.17 3.83 16.02
C TYR A 187 10.68 4.07 14.58
N SER A 188 11.22 5.07 13.89
CA SER A 188 10.85 5.40 12.51
C SER A 188 11.11 4.26 11.53
N VAL A 189 12.21 3.51 11.67
CA VAL A 189 12.53 2.36 10.81
C VAL A 189 11.56 1.20 11.05
N ILE A 190 11.26 0.88 12.32
CA ILE A 190 10.33 -0.20 12.67
C ILE A 190 8.94 0.07 12.10
N PHE A 191 8.42 1.28 12.32
CA PHE A 191 7.07 1.66 11.87
C PHE A 191 7.00 2.05 10.39
N TYR A 192 8.12 2.06 9.69
CA TYR A 192 8.14 2.23 8.25
C TYR A 192 7.80 0.92 7.49
N ILE A 193 8.16 -0.25 8.03
CA ILE A 193 7.91 -1.55 7.38
C ILE A 193 6.40 -1.81 7.13
N PRO A 194 5.48 -1.57 8.09
CA PRO A 194 4.05 -1.81 7.88
C PRO A 194 3.41 -0.95 6.76
N LEU A 195 4.01 0.17 6.38
CA LEU A 195 3.47 1.04 5.32
C LEU A 195 3.34 0.32 3.99
N ASP A 196 4.28 -0.56 3.64
CA ASP A 196 4.21 -1.34 2.40
C ASP A 196 3.04 -2.34 2.45
N PHE A 197 2.81 -2.98 3.60
CA PHE A 197 1.66 -3.87 3.80
C PHE A 197 0.33 -3.12 3.64
N ILE A 198 0.20 -1.96 4.26
CA ILE A 198 -0.99 -1.10 4.16
C ILE A 198 -1.21 -0.68 2.70
N LYS A 199 -0.14 -0.26 2.00
CA LYS A 199 -0.18 0.09 0.58
C LYS A 199 -0.69 -1.07 -0.28
N PHE A 200 -0.25 -2.30 -0.03
CA PHE A 200 -0.74 -3.47 -0.77
C PHE A 200 -2.20 -3.80 -0.43
N ALA A 201 -2.57 -3.76 0.85
CA ALA A 201 -3.94 -4.00 1.29
C ALA A 201 -4.92 -3.02 0.64
N ILE A 202 -4.60 -1.73 0.64
CA ILE A 202 -5.44 -0.68 0.04
C ILE A 202 -5.62 -0.93 -1.47
N ARG A 203 -4.53 -1.23 -2.19
CA ARG A 203 -4.61 -1.51 -3.63
C ARG A 203 -5.41 -2.77 -3.93
N TYR A 204 -5.29 -3.80 -3.09
CA TYR A 204 -6.07 -5.02 -3.23
C TYR A 204 -7.57 -4.76 -3.04
N ILE A 205 -7.94 -3.99 -2.00
CA ILE A 205 -9.32 -3.60 -1.72
C ILE A 205 -9.89 -2.75 -2.87
N LEU A 206 -9.15 -1.73 -3.32
CA LEU A 206 -9.58 -0.82 -4.39
C LEU A 206 -9.62 -1.49 -5.77
N SER A 207 -8.83 -2.55 -6.00
CA SER A 207 -8.88 -3.32 -7.25
C SER A 207 -10.19 -4.09 -7.45
N GLY A 208 -11.06 -4.15 -6.45
CA GLY A 208 -12.32 -4.90 -6.50
C GLY A 208 -12.13 -6.41 -6.42
N LYS A 209 -10.89 -6.93 -6.51
CA LYS A 209 -10.58 -8.36 -6.33
C LYS A 209 -11.01 -8.89 -4.98
N ALA A 210 -10.95 -8.08 -3.93
CA ALA A 210 -11.48 -8.45 -2.62
C ALA A 210 -13.00 -8.71 -2.67
N TRP A 211 -13.75 -7.87 -3.37
CA TRP A 211 -15.21 -7.99 -3.50
C TRP A 211 -15.60 -9.12 -4.46
N LEU A 212 -14.88 -9.25 -5.58
CA LEU A 212 -15.07 -10.34 -6.54
C LEU A 212 -14.77 -11.69 -5.91
N ASN A 213 -13.65 -11.86 -5.21
CA ASN A 213 -13.31 -13.12 -4.54
C ASN A 213 -14.31 -13.48 -3.42
N LEU A 214 -14.85 -12.48 -2.70
CA LEU A 214 -15.87 -12.71 -1.67
C LEU A 214 -17.26 -13.04 -2.26
N LEU A 215 -17.64 -12.39 -3.36
CA LEU A 215 -18.87 -12.71 -4.08
C LEU A 215 -18.76 -14.06 -4.80
N GLU A 216 -17.65 -14.34 -5.47
CA GLU A 216 -17.37 -15.59 -6.20
C GLU A 216 -17.27 -16.79 -5.26
N ASN A 217 -16.76 -16.63 -4.03
CA ASN A 217 -16.84 -17.68 -3.00
C ASN A 217 -18.27 -17.93 -2.49
N LYS A 218 -19.20 -16.98 -2.65
CA LYS A 218 -20.61 -17.13 -2.23
C LYS A 218 -21.55 -17.48 -3.37
N THR A 219 -21.19 -17.22 -4.63
CA THR A 219 -22.00 -17.54 -5.80
C THR A 219 -21.28 -18.56 -6.67
N ALA A 220 -21.73 -19.82 -6.64
CA ALA A 220 -21.26 -20.91 -7.51
C ALA A 220 -21.56 -20.70 -9.02
N PHE A 221 -22.02 -19.51 -9.41
CA PHE A 221 -22.27 -19.12 -10.79
C PHE A 221 -21.36 -17.98 -11.16
N THR A 222 -20.57 -18.19 -12.22
CA THR A 222 -19.62 -17.24 -12.76
C THR A 222 -20.36 -15.99 -13.23
N THR A 223 -20.11 -14.83 -12.61
CA THR A 223 -20.68 -13.54 -13.03
C THR A 223 -19.97 -12.94 -14.26
N LYS A 224 -19.26 -13.76 -15.06
CA LYS A 224 -18.70 -13.35 -16.35
C LYS A 224 -19.80 -13.47 -17.39
N LYS A 225 -20.43 -12.34 -17.73
CA LYS A 225 -21.52 -12.30 -18.72
C LYS A 225 -21.03 -12.62 -20.15
N ASP A 226 -19.77 -12.31 -20.47
CA ASP A 226 -19.15 -12.55 -21.78
C ASP A 226 -17.72 -13.12 -21.62
N TYR A 227 -17.56 -14.44 -21.72
CA TYR A 227 -16.24 -15.08 -21.73
C TYR A 227 -15.51 -14.75 -23.06
N GLY A 228 -14.26 -14.30 -22.98
CA GLY A 228 -13.39 -14.10 -24.15
C GLY A 228 -13.67 -12.85 -25.00
N ARG A 229 -14.57 -11.95 -24.59
CA ARG A 229 -14.79 -10.67 -25.30
C ARG A 229 -13.68 -9.66 -25.01
N GLU A 230 -13.34 -9.45 -23.74
CA GLU A 230 -12.26 -8.55 -23.34
C GLU A 230 -10.90 -9.01 -23.87
N GLU A 231 -10.66 -10.33 -23.92
CA GLU A 231 -9.44 -10.91 -24.50
C GLU A 231 -9.36 -10.67 -26.02
N ARG A 232 -10.48 -10.81 -26.74
CA ARG A 232 -10.57 -10.47 -28.17
C ARG A 232 -10.43 -8.97 -28.43
N GLU A 233 -10.98 -8.12 -27.58
CA GLU A 233 -10.83 -6.66 -27.65
C GLU A 233 -9.37 -6.24 -27.37
N ALA A 234 -8.69 -6.89 -26.42
CA ALA A 234 -7.28 -6.66 -26.13
C ALA A 234 -6.36 -7.15 -27.27
N GLN A 235 -6.65 -8.30 -27.87
CA GLN A 235 -5.95 -8.80 -29.06
C GLN A 235 -6.18 -7.89 -30.27
N TRP A 236 -7.42 -7.47 -30.52
CA TRP A 236 -7.75 -6.53 -31.59
C TRP A 236 -7.02 -5.20 -31.43
N ALA A 237 -7.00 -4.63 -30.22
CA ALA A 237 -6.27 -3.41 -29.91
C ALA A 237 -4.74 -3.56 -30.07
N ALA A 238 -4.18 -4.74 -29.74
CA ALA A 238 -2.77 -5.05 -29.96
C ALA A 238 -2.44 -5.13 -31.46
N THR A 239 -3.25 -5.83 -32.24
CA THR A 239 -3.11 -5.97 -33.70
C THR A 239 -3.26 -4.62 -34.41
N GLN A 240 -4.18 -3.77 -33.97
CA GLN A 240 -4.39 -2.44 -34.54
C GLN A 240 -3.22 -1.50 -34.25
N ARG A 241 -2.59 -1.62 -33.07
CA ARG A 241 -1.34 -0.89 -32.75
C ARG A 241 -0.17 -1.31 -33.65
N THR A 242 -0.05 -2.60 -33.96
CA THR A 242 0.99 -3.09 -34.89
C THR A 242 0.75 -2.62 -36.33
N LEU A 243 -0.52 -2.46 -36.73
CA LEU A 243 -0.91 -1.99 -38.07
C LEU A 243 -0.57 -0.51 -38.32
N HIS A 244 -0.56 0.31 -37.26
CA HIS A 244 -0.17 1.72 -37.30
C HIS A 244 1.35 1.97 -37.13
N GLY A 245 2.20 0.93 -37.23
CA GLY A 245 3.66 1.08 -37.18
C GLY A 245 4.24 1.43 -35.80
N LEU A 246 3.43 1.39 -34.73
CA LEU A 246 3.90 1.54 -33.36
C LEU A 246 4.40 0.19 -32.85
N GLN A 247 5.69 -0.07 -33.03
CA GLN A 247 6.33 -1.31 -32.58
C GLN A 247 6.26 -1.45 -31.05
N PRO A 248 5.75 -2.57 -30.50
CA PRO A 248 6.01 -2.90 -29.10
C PRO A 248 7.50 -3.23 -28.92
N ALA A 249 8.08 -2.77 -27.80
CA ALA A 249 9.50 -2.93 -27.48
C ALA A 249 10.00 -4.40 -27.62
N PRO A 250 11.27 -4.63 -28.02
CA PRO A 250 11.70 -5.92 -28.54
C PRO A 250 11.75 -7.03 -27.48
N GLU A 251 11.06 -8.13 -27.82
CA GLU A 251 11.36 -9.57 -27.62
C GLU A 251 11.66 -10.16 -26.23
N ARG A 252 11.91 -9.39 -25.18
CA ARG A 252 12.09 -9.96 -23.82
C ARG A 252 10.80 -10.15 -23.03
N ALA A 253 9.69 -9.55 -23.47
CA ALA A 253 8.40 -9.62 -22.78
C ALA A 253 7.47 -10.74 -23.29
N SER A 254 7.63 -11.17 -24.55
CA SER A 254 6.80 -12.23 -25.16
C SER A 254 7.05 -13.61 -24.54
N LEU A 255 8.31 -13.95 -24.25
CA LEU A 255 8.67 -15.23 -23.61
C LEU A 255 8.12 -15.40 -22.19
N PHE A 256 7.89 -14.30 -21.45
CA PHE A 256 7.31 -14.35 -20.10
C PHE A 256 5.77 -14.36 -20.12
N LEU A 257 5.15 -13.77 -21.14
CA LEU A 257 3.70 -13.76 -21.33
C LEU A 257 3.17 -15.12 -21.80
N GLU A 258 3.88 -15.78 -22.73
CA GLU A 258 3.53 -17.12 -23.19
C GLU A 258 3.59 -18.13 -22.04
N LYS A 259 4.66 -18.08 -21.22
CA LYS A 259 4.84 -18.99 -20.08
C LYS A 259 3.78 -18.83 -18.99
N ASN A 260 3.25 -17.63 -18.80
CA ASN A 260 2.13 -17.39 -17.87
C ASN A 260 0.79 -17.86 -18.47
N SER A 261 0.57 -17.67 -19.77
CA SER A 261 -0.64 -18.15 -20.44
C SER A 261 -0.76 -19.68 -20.41
N TYR A 262 0.34 -20.41 -20.65
CA TYR A 262 0.36 -21.88 -20.50
C TYR A 262 0.12 -22.33 -19.06
N ARG A 263 0.61 -21.57 -18.07
CA ARG A 263 0.44 -21.88 -16.65
C ARG A 263 -1.01 -21.62 -16.19
N GLU A 264 -1.63 -20.54 -16.65
CA GLU A 264 -3.05 -20.25 -16.43
C GLU A 264 -3.96 -21.26 -17.14
N LEU A 265 -3.65 -21.65 -18.39
CA LEU A 265 -4.36 -22.72 -19.10
C LEU A 265 -4.22 -24.08 -18.38
N SER A 266 -3.03 -24.37 -17.84
CA SER A 266 -2.79 -25.57 -17.03
C SER A 266 -3.57 -25.55 -15.72
N GLU A 267 -3.63 -24.40 -15.03
CA GLU A 267 -4.44 -24.24 -13.81
C GLU A 267 -5.94 -24.37 -14.11
N ILE A 268 -6.41 -23.82 -15.23
CA ILE A 268 -7.80 -23.95 -15.69
C ILE A 268 -8.13 -25.42 -16.02
N ALA A 269 -7.23 -26.12 -16.71
CA ALA A 269 -7.38 -27.55 -17.02
C ALA A 269 -7.40 -28.40 -15.73
N GLU A 270 -6.56 -28.07 -14.75
CA GLU A 270 -6.51 -28.79 -13.48
C GLU A 270 -7.77 -28.52 -12.62
N GLN A 271 -8.26 -27.28 -12.61
CA GLN A 271 -9.54 -26.93 -11.97
C GLN A 271 -10.73 -27.61 -12.66
N ALA A 272 -10.74 -27.69 -14.00
CA ALA A 272 -11.77 -28.40 -14.74
C ALA A 272 -11.74 -29.91 -14.44
N LYS A 273 -10.54 -30.51 -14.35
CA LYS A 273 -10.37 -31.93 -13.99
C LYS A 273 -10.88 -32.22 -12.57
N ARG A 274 -10.52 -31.39 -11.58
CA ARG A 274 -11.04 -31.54 -10.21
C ARG A 274 -12.56 -31.40 -10.14
N ARG A 275 -13.15 -30.48 -10.92
CA ARG A 275 -14.62 -30.33 -10.99
C ARG A 275 -15.31 -31.55 -11.60
N ALA A 276 -14.74 -32.13 -12.66
CA ALA A 276 -15.25 -33.36 -13.27
C ALA A 276 -15.15 -34.56 -12.31
N GLU A 277 -14.07 -34.63 -11.52
CA GLU A 277 -13.86 -35.70 -10.55
C GLU A 277 -14.83 -35.59 -9.36
N ILE A 278 -15.09 -34.37 -8.86
CA ILE A 278 -16.11 -34.11 -7.84
C ILE A 278 -17.52 -34.47 -8.35
N ALA A 279 -17.85 -34.11 -9.59
CA ALA A 279 -19.12 -34.47 -10.20
C ALA A 279 -19.27 -36.00 -10.32
N ARG A 280 -18.23 -36.70 -10.78
CA ARG A 280 -18.20 -38.17 -10.87
C ARG A 280 -18.33 -38.84 -9.50
N LEU A 281 -17.66 -38.33 -8.47
CA LEU A 281 -17.78 -38.85 -7.11
C LEU A 281 -19.18 -38.62 -6.54
N ARG A 282 -19.84 -37.51 -6.91
CA ARG A 282 -21.23 -37.24 -6.54
C ARG A 282 -22.21 -38.19 -7.23
N GLU A 283 -21.98 -38.53 -8.49
CA GLU A 283 -22.77 -39.55 -9.22
C GLU A 283 -22.61 -40.95 -8.63
N LEU A 284 -21.41 -41.31 -8.15
CA LEU A 284 -21.13 -42.63 -7.57
C LEU A 284 -21.60 -42.79 -6.12
N ASN A 285 -21.42 -41.77 -5.28
CA ASN A 285 -21.62 -41.89 -3.83
C ASN A 285 -22.97 -41.35 -3.33
N THR A 286 -23.77 -40.70 -4.18
CA THR A 286 -25.10 -40.21 -3.78
C THR A 286 -26.20 -40.84 -4.63
N LEU A 287 -27.24 -41.36 -3.97
CA LEU A 287 -28.43 -41.93 -4.63
C LEU A 287 -29.05 -40.93 -5.61
N LYS A 288 -29.08 -39.64 -5.25
CA LYS A 288 -29.54 -38.56 -6.13
C LYS A 288 -28.68 -38.42 -7.39
N GLY A 289 -27.35 -38.40 -7.26
CA GLY A 289 -26.44 -38.31 -8.40
C GLY A 289 -26.54 -39.54 -9.31
N HIS A 290 -26.73 -40.73 -8.75
CA HIS A 290 -26.91 -41.95 -9.53
C HIS A 290 -28.22 -41.91 -10.35
N VAL A 291 -29.34 -41.51 -9.71
CA VAL A 291 -30.65 -41.37 -10.38
C VAL A 291 -30.58 -40.32 -11.49
N GLU A 292 -30.00 -39.15 -11.22
CA GLU A 292 -29.84 -38.08 -12.22
C GLU A 292 -28.97 -38.53 -13.42
N SER A 293 -27.90 -39.29 -13.18
CA SER A 293 -27.03 -39.81 -14.25
C SER A 293 -27.74 -40.84 -15.15
N VAL A 294 -28.54 -41.74 -14.57
CA VAL A 294 -29.29 -42.79 -15.30
C VAL A 294 -30.44 -42.19 -16.10
N VAL A 295 -31.14 -41.20 -15.55
CA VAL A 295 -32.23 -40.47 -16.23
C VAL A 295 -31.66 -39.73 -17.45
N LYS A 296 -30.50 -39.09 -17.30
CA LYS A 296 -29.81 -38.40 -18.39
C LYS A 296 -29.30 -39.35 -19.47
N LEU A 297 -28.77 -40.52 -19.10
CA LEU A 297 -28.33 -41.56 -20.05
C LEU A 297 -29.50 -42.16 -20.84
N LYS A 298 -30.70 -42.23 -20.25
CA LYS A 298 -31.92 -42.69 -20.94
C LYS A 298 -32.63 -41.62 -21.74
N GLY A 299 -32.09 -40.39 -21.79
CA GLY A 299 -32.66 -39.28 -22.57
C GLY A 299 -34.02 -38.80 -22.08
N LEU A 300 -34.32 -38.98 -20.79
CA LEU A 300 -35.57 -38.54 -20.17
C LEU A 300 -35.43 -37.12 -19.61
N ASP A 301 -36.44 -36.29 -19.83
CA ASP A 301 -36.44 -34.89 -19.39
C ASP A 301 -36.63 -34.78 -17.88
N ILE A 302 -35.57 -34.32 -17.19
CA ILE A 302 -35.48 -34.23 -15.73
C ILE A 302 -36.53 -33.27 -15.14
N ASP A 303 -37.00 -32.30 -15.94
CA ASP A 303 -37.91 -31.25 -15.49
C ASP A 303 -39.35 -31.74 -15.22
N THR A 304 -39.69 -32.98 -15.60
CA THR A 304 -41.02 -33.57 -15.34
C THR A 304 -41.12 -34.38 -14.05
N ILE A 305 -40.00 -34.64 -13.35
CA ILE A 305 -40.01 -35.41 -12.11
C ILE A 305 -40.11 -34.44 -10.92
N GLN A 306 -41.32 -34.23 -10.40
CA GLN A 306 -41.54 -33.55 -9.11
C GLN A 306 -40.84 -34.33 -7.98
N GLN A 307 -39.60 -33.98 -7.67
CA GLN A 307 -38.88 -34.52 -6.52
C GLN A 307 -39.31 -33.80 -5.24
N HIS A 308 -40.50 -34.11 -4.73
CA HIS A 308 -40.85 -33.86 -3.34
C HIS A 308 -40.58 -35.13 -2.52
N TYR A 309 -39.36 -35.25 -1.97
CA TYR A 309 -39.15 -36.07 -0.78
C TYR A 309 -38.16 -35.38 0.15
N THR A 310 -38.64 -35.08 1.35
CA THR A 310 -37.85 -34.72 2.52
C THR A 310 -37.19 -35.98 3.10
N VAL A 311 -35.87 -36.00 3.10
CA VAL A 311 -34.91 -36.06 4.22
C VAL A 311 -33.56 -36.47 3.62
#